data_AF-A0A349E9J7-F1
#
_entry.id   AF-A0A349E9J7-F1
#
_cell.length_a   1.000
_cell.length_b   1.000
_cell.length_c   1.000
_cell.angle_alpha   90.00
_cell.angle_beta   90.00
_cell.angle_gamma   90.00
#
_symmetry.space_group_name_H-M   'P 1'
#
loop_
_entity.id
_entity.type
_entity.pdbx_description
1 polymer ?
#
loop_
_entity_poly.entity_id
_entity_poly.type
_entity_poly.pdbx_seq_one_letter_code
_entity_poly.pdbx_strand_id
1 'polypeptide(L)'
;VALDADTGELAWHYQHISNDQLDHDWAFERQIMNLRIDGVMRKAVITGGKLAIFEALDAATGEYLFSFDLDMQNVVTEIDSRSGRKTINPAAIPELDQVISQYSMPGICPDWLGARNMQATSYNPDTKMLYIPISDTCLDDNTGERWQKYPDDSTKGSWGIIKAVNLQTQEVIWEQRQTGPQSSANLTTDAGLLFIGSTDRWFKALDQATGEVLWERRLDNALNSYPVTYRVDGRQYVAVATNSGGIHTRTMKSAAGITLPVAGATLWVFALPE
;
A
#
# COMPACT_ATOMS: atom_id res chain seq x y z
N VAL A 1 -8.57 -0.46 16.04
CA VAL A 1 -9.22 -0.08 17.32
C VAL A 1 -9.43 1.43 17.34
N ALA A 2 -10.46 1.89 18.04
CA ALA A 2 -10.64 3.29 18.40
C ALA A 2 -10.67 3.41 19.93
N LEU A 3 -9.86 4.32 20.45
CA LEU A 3 -9.69 4.56 21.88
C LEU A 3 -10.04 6.00 22.18
N ASP A 4 -10.58 6.25 23.37
CA ASP A 4 -10.61 7.61 23.92
C ASP A 4 -9.17 8.09 24.16
N ALA A 5 -8.86 9.31 23.71
CA ALA A 5 -7.50 9.82 23.73
C ALA A 5 -7.04 10.26 25.13
N ASP A 6 -7.97 10.62 26.02
CA ASP A 6 -7.68 11.09 27.37
C ASP A 6 -7.59 9.92 28.35
N THR A 7 -8.43 8.89 28.18
CA THR A 7 -8.56 7.77 29.12
C THR A 7 -7.96 6.47 28.64
N GLY A 8 -7.81 6.28 27.32
CA GLY A 8 -7.43 5.01 26.70
C GLY A 8 -8.53 3.96 26.69
N GLU A 9 -9.76 4.30 27.10
CA GLU A 9 -10.90 3.37 27.06
C GLU A 9 -11.26 2.98 25.63
N LEU A 10 -11.64 1.72 25.43
CA LEU A 10 -12.02 1.21 24.12
C LEU A 10 -13.41 1.70 23.72
N ALA A 11 -13.48 2.52 22.68
CA ALA A 11 -14.74 2.91 22.06
C ALA A 11 -15.29 1.77 21.18
N TRP A 12 -14.47 1.28 20.25
CA TRP A 12 -14.80 0.13 19.41
C TRP A 12 -13.55 -0.54 18.84
N HIS A 13 -13.70 -1.80 18.42
CA HIS A 13 -12.70 -2.49 17.62
C HIS A 13 -13.35 -3.26 16.49
N TYR A 14 -12.59 -3.47 15.42
CA TYR A 14 -12.95 -4.33 14.31
C TYR A 14 -11.74 -5.21 13.99
N GLN A 15 -11.97 -6.52 13.89
CA GLN A 15 -10.93 -7.48 13.56
C GLN A 15 -10.97 -7.77 12.06
N HIS A 16 -10.03 -7.20 11.31
CA HIS A 16 -9.99 -7.31 9.86
C HIS A 16 -9.77 -8.74 9.36
N ILE A 17 -8.93 -9.51 10.05
CA ILE A 17 -8.69 -10.92 9.74
C ILE A 17 -8.67 -11.70 11.05
N SER A 18 -9.53 -12.71 11.13
CA SER A 18 -9.58 -13.62 12.29
C SER A 18 -8.55 -14.72 12.09
N ASN A 19 -7.82 -15.05 13.16
CA ASN A 19 -6.84 -16.14 13.17
C ASN A 19 -5.79 -16.06 12.03
N ASP A 20 -5.24 -14.88 11.78
CA ASP A 20 -4.13 -14.74 10.82
C ASP A 20 -2.96 -15.66 11.21
N GLN A 21 -2.42 -16.38 10.21
CA GLN A 21 -1.33 -17.34 10.37
C GLN A 21 -0.09 -16.98 9.55
N LEU A 22 -0.18 -15.96 8.68
CA LEU A 22 0.83 -15.69 7.64
C LEU A 22 1.42 -14.28 7.73
N ASP A 23 1.35 -13.67 8.91
CA ASP A 23 1.87 -12.32 9.17
C ASP A 23 1.22 -11.29 8.23
N HIS A 24 -0.10 -11.41 7.97
CA HIS A 24 -0.82 -10.51 7.08
C HIS A 24 -1.42 -9.31 7.83
N ASP A 25 -0.51 -8.48 8.37
CA ASP A 25 -0.84 -7.33 9.21
C ASP A 25 -1.87 -6.37 8.61
N TRP A 26 -2.61 -5.75 9.52
CA TRP A 26 -3.48 -4.62 9.25
C TRP A 26 -3.03 -3.36 9.97
N ALA A 27 -1.78 -3.25 10.43
CA ALA A 27 -1.30 -2.18 11.33
C ALA A 27 -1.05 -0.81 10.66
N PHE A 28 -1.52 -0.62 9.44
CA PHE A 28 -1.17 0.55 8.61
C PHE A 28 -2.08 1.75 8.85
N GLU A 29 -1.89 2.82 8.07
CA GLU A 29 -2.59 4.09 8.21
C GLU A 29 -4.12 3.94 8.15
N ARG A 30 -4.80 4.79 8.93
CA ARG A 30 -6.25 4.89 8.99
C ARG A 30 -6.66 6.23 8.43
N GLN A 31 -7.14 6.23 7.19
CA GLN A 31 -7.56 7.46 6.53
C GLN A 31 -9.00 7.77 6.89
N ILE A 32 -9.21 8.91 7.55
CA ILE A 32 -10.55 9.36 7.95
C ILE A 32 -11.06 10.34 6.89
N MET A 33 -12.20 10.05 6.31
CA MET A 33 -12.76 10.87 5.22
C MET A 33 -14.29 10.82 5.20
N ASN A 34 -14.89 11.77 4.50
CA ASN A 34 -16.33 11.78 4.27
C ASN A 34 -16.64 11.18 2.89
N LEU A 35 -17.39 10.09 2.85
CA LEU A 35 -17.82 9.43 1.61
C LEU A 35 -19.34 9.38 1.51
N ARG A 36 -19.85 9.33 0.28
CA ARG A 36 -21.25 9.03 0.03
C ARG A 36 -21.40 7.53 -0.18
N ILE A 37 -22.10 6.88 0.73
CA ILE A 37 -22.31 5.43 0.76
C ILE A 37 -23.82 5.22 0.82
N ASP A 38 -24.36 4.49 -0.15
CA ASP A 38 -25.81 4.29 -0.34
C ASP A 38 -26.62 5.60 -0.35
N GLY A 39 -26.06 6.63 -1.01
CA GLY A 39 -26.66 7.96 -1.10
C GLY A 39 -26.52 8.84 0.15
N VAL A 40 -26.01 8.30 1.26
CA VAL A 40 -25.86 9.02 2.54
C VAL A 40 -24.40 9.40 2.76
N MET A 41 -24.15 10.62 3.24
CA MET A 41 -22.81 11.01 3.67
C MET A 41 -22.45 10.32 4.99
N ARG A 42 -21.33 9.60 5.01
CA ARG A 42 -20.78 8.91 6.18
C ARG A 42 -19.33 9.37 6.40
N LYS A 43 -18.95 9.49 7.68
CA LYS A 43 -17.55 9.66 8.07
C LYS A 43 -16.95 8.27 8.22
N ALA A 44 -16.11 7.88 7.28
CA ALA A 44 -15.51 6.56 7.22
C ALA A 44 -14.03 6.59 7.64
N VAL A 45 -13.58 5.50 8.25
CA VAL A 45 -12.16 5.15 8.40
C VAL A 45 -11.84 4.09 7.36
N ILE A 46 -10.89 4.37 6.47
CA ILE A 46 -10.45 3.46 5.42
C ILE A 46 -9.03 3.02 5.67
N THR A 47 -8.78 1.74 5.44
CA THR A 47 -7.48 1.13 5.64
C THR A 47 -7.38 -0.16 4.87
N GLY A 48 -6.17 -0.55 4.47
CA GLY A 48 -5.90 -1.84 3.86
C GLY A 48 -4.79 -2.58 4.60
N GLY A 49 -4.88 -3.90 4.64
CA GLY A 49 -3.84 -4.77 5.20
C GLY A 49 -2.80 -5.19 4.17
N LYS A 50 -1.91 -6.10 4.57
CA LYS A 50 -0.88 -6.68 3.69
C LYS A 50 -1.47 -7.41 2.49
N LEU A 51 -2.69 -7.92 2.60
CA LEU A 51 -3.43 -8.56 1.50
C LEU A 51 -3.87 -7.61 0.38
N ALA A 52 -3.71 -6.29 0.55
CA ALA A 52 -4.26 -5.26 -0.35
C ALA A 52 -5.79 -5.35 -0.54
N ILE A 53 -6.48 -5.96 0.40
CA ILE A 53 -7.92 -5.75 0.64
C ILE A 53 -8.05 -4.48 1.46
N PHE A 54 -8.91 -3.57 1.03
CA PHE A 54 -9.24 -2.35 1.75
C PHE A 54 -10.65 -2.41 2.30
N GLU A 55 -10.83 -1.87 3.51
CA GLU A 55 -12.10 -1.85 4.21
C GLU A 55 -12.41 -0.43 4.69
N ALA A 56 -13.67 -0.05 4.57
CA ALA A 56 -14.24 1.15 5.14
C ALA A 56 -15.13 0.79 6.33
N LEU A 57 -14.90 1.44 7.46
CA LEU A 57 -15.71 1.33 8.67
C LEU A 57 -16.30 2.70 9.03
N ASP A 58 -17.48 2.75 9.65
CA ASP A 58 -17.99 3.98 10.23
C ASP A 58 -17.05 4.46 11.36
N ALA A 59 -16.63 5.72 11.29
CA ALA A 59 -15.62 6.24 12.19
C ALA A 59 -16.11 6.34 13.66
N ALA A 60 -17.41 6.49 13.87
CA ALA A 60 -17.99 6.63 15.20
C ALA A 60 -18.28 5.27 15.84
N THR A 61 -18.75 4.30 15.05
CA THR A 61 -19.27 3.03 15.58
C THR A 61 -18.39 1.82 15.31
N GLY A 62 -17.48 1.88 14.33
CA GLY A 62 -16.74 0.72 13.84
C GLY A 62 -17.57 -0.23 12.97
N GLU A 63 -18.79 0.15 12.61
CA GLU A 63 -19.67 -0.62 11.71
C GLU A 63 -19.00 -0.81 10.34
N TYR A 64 -19.01 -2.04 9.83
CA TYR A 64 -18.53 -2.34 8.48
C TYR A 64 -19.40 -1.64 7.43
N LEU A 65 -18.76 -0.96 6.47
CA LEU A 65 -19.46 -0.26 5.39
C LEU A 65 -19.27 -0.97 4.05
N PHE A 66 -18.04 -1.21 3.63
CA PHE A 66 -17.71 -1.94 2.40
C PHE A 66 -16.25 -2.39 2.40
N SER A 67 -15.91 -3.25 1.43
CA SER A 67 -14.55 -3.68 1.14
C SER A 67 -14.32 -3.80 -0.36
N PHE A 68 -13.10 -3.56 -0.80
CA PHE A 68 -12.65 -3.87 -2.17
C PHE A 68 -11.31 -4.59 -2.14
N ASP A 69 -11.19 -5.61 -2.99
CA ASP A 69 -9.96 -6.37 -3.20
C ASP A 69 -9.28 -5.87 -4.48
N LEU A 70 -7.98 -5.61 -4.41
CA LEU A 70 -7.17 -5.14 -5.53
C LEU A 70 -6.62 -6.27 -6.39
N ASP A 71 -7.08 -7.49 -6.14
CA ASP A 71 -6.67 -8.71 -6.83
C ASP A 71 -5.17 -8.98 -6.70
N MET A 72 -4.61 -8.72 -5.52
CA MET A 72 -3.20 -8.99 -5.21
C MET A 72 -3.00 -10.20 -4.28
N GLN A 73 -4.09 -10.88 -3.94
CA GLN A 73 -4.09 -11.94 -2.94
C GLN A 73 -4.93 -13.16 -3.36
N ASN A 74 -4.68 -14.33 -2.75
CA ASN A 74 -5.49 -15.54 -2.87
C ASN A 74 -5.72 -16.25 -1.51
N VAL A 75 -5.49 -15.52 -0.41
CA VAL A 75 -5.67 -15.95 0.97
C VAL A 75 -7.13 -15.92 1.39
N VAL A 76 -7.89 -14.96 0.88
CA VAL A 76 -9.31 -14.75 1.15
C VAL A 76 -10.07 -15.08 -0.13
N THR A 77 -10.98 -16.05 -0.05
CA THR A 77 -11.79 -16.50 -1.21
C THR A 77 -13.12 -15.79 -1.30
N GLU A 78 -13.62 -15.26 -0.19
CA GLU A 78 -14.91 -14.57 -0.12
C GLU A 78 -14.90 -13.55 1.01
N ILE A 79 -15.60 -12.43 0.80
CA ILE A 79 -15.91 -11.42 1.83
C ILE A 79 -17.43 -11.27 1.88
N ASP A 80 -18.02 -11.53 3.04
CA ASP A 80 -19.45 -11.29 3.27
C ASP A 80 -19.75 -9.79 3.17
N SER A 81 -20.56 -9.40 2.19
CA SER A 81 -20.80 -7.99 1.86
C SER A 81 -21.58 -7.20 2.91
N ARG A 82 -22.10 -7.86 3.95
CA ARG A 82 -22.83 -7.20 5.05
C ARG A 82 -21.98 -7.03 6.30
N SER A 83 -21.09 -7.97 6.56
CA SER A 83 -20.32 -8.05 7.81
C SER A 83 -18.82 -7.85 7.63
N GLY A 84 -18.30 -7.93 6.40
CA GLY A 84 -16.87 -7.94 6.11
C GLY A 84 -16.14 -9.23 6.54
N ARG A 85 -16.89 -10.25 6.99
CA ARG A 85 -16.33 -11.54 7.41
C ARG A 85 -15.70 -12.24 6.22
N LYS A 86 -14.45 -12.67 6.40
CA LYS A 86 -13.64 -13.30 5.36
C LYS A 86 -13.70 -14.82 5.46
N THR A 87 -13.82 -15.48 4.33
CA THR A 87 -13.58 -16.92 4.18
C THR A 87 -12.13 -17.12 3.75
N ILE A 88 -11.35 -17.82 4.56
CA ILE A 88 -9.92 -18.07 4.29
C ILE A 88 -9.80 -19.28 3.35
N ASN A 89 -8.94 -19.15 2.35
CA ASN A 89 -8.53 -20.24 1.48
C ASN A 89 -7.89 -21.36 2.34
N PRO A 90 -8.40 -22.59 2.31
CA PRO A 90 -7.78 -23.71 3.04
C PRO A 90 -6.30 -23.91 2.69
N ALA A 91 -5.91 -23.64 1.44
CA ALA A 91 -4.51 -23.70 1.03
C ALA A 91 -3.63 -22.62 1.66
N ALA A 92 -4.22 -21.61 2.31
CA ALA A 92 -3.55 -20.55 3.08
C ALA A 92 -3.56 -20.82 4.60
N ILE A 93 -4.00 -22.01 5.05
CA ILE A 93 -3.97 -22.42 6.45
C ILE A 93 -2.89 -23.50 6.62
N PRO A 94 -1.89 -23.30 7.49
CA PRO A 94 -0.89 -24.32 7.74
C PRO A 94 -1.44 -25.48 8.58
N GLU A 95 -0.91 -26.68 8.33
CA GLU A 95 -1.18 -27.85 9.17
C GLU A 95 -0.47 -27.73 10.53
N LEU A 96 -0.97 -28.42 11.57
CA LEU A 96 -0.49 -28.27 12.95
C LEU A 96 1.01 -28.56 13.16
N ASP A 97 1.58 -29.45 12.36
CA ASP A 97 2.98 -29.86 12.41
C ASP A 97 3.81 -29.31 11.23
N GLN A 98 3.22 -28.44 10.40
CA GLN A 98 3.89 -27.84 9.26
C GLN A 98 4.86 -26.74 9.72
N VAL A 99 6.13 -26.88 9.33
CA VAL A 99 7.14 -25.84 9.56
C VAL A 99 7.16 -24.85 8.39
N ILE A 100 6.76 -23.60 8.64
CA ILE A 100 6.81 -22.51 7.66
C ILE A 100 8.12 -21.74 7.81
N SER A 101 9.16 -22.13 7.06
CA SER A 101 10.49 -21.50 7.16
C SER A 101 10.59 -20.11 6.53
N GLN A 102 9.65 -19.74 5.65
CA GLN A 102 9.64 -18.48 4.92
C GLN A 102 8.51 -17.52 5.34
N TYR A 103 7.84 -17.80 6.45
CA TYR A 103 6.67 -17.05 6.96
C TYR A 103 5.49 -16.94 5.97
N SER A 104 5.55 -17.60 4.82
CA SER A 104 4.47 -17.71 3.82
C SER A 104 4.48 -19.11 3.24
N MET A 105 3.35 -19.50 2.67
CA MET A 105 3.21 -20.82 2.06
C MET A 105 3.41 -20.75 0.55
N PRO A 106 3.97 -21.81 -0.08
CA PRO A 106 4.06 -21.90 -1.54
C PRO A 106 2.68 -21.70 -2.18
N GLY A 107 2.63 -20.93 -3.28
CA GLY A 107 1.40 -20.63 -4.02
C GLY A 107 0.53 -19.55 -3.40
N ILE A 108 0.87 -19.07 -2.20
CA ILE A 108 0.13 -18.02 -1.53
C ILE A 108 0.65 -16.64 -1.93
N CYS A 109 -0.31 -15.80 -2.31
CA CYS A 109 -0.14 -14.41 -2.63
C CYS A 109 -0.96 -13.56 -1.64
N PRO A 110 -0.40 -12.45 -1.12
CA PRO A 110 1.02 -12.13 -1.14
C PRO A 110 1.80 -12.98 -0.13
N ASP A 111 3.13 -12.96 -0.25
CA ASP A 111 3.99 -13.44 0.85
C ASP A 111 3.92 -12.53 2.09
N TRP A 112 4.68 -12.85 3.14
CA TRP A 112 4.67 -12.16 4.44
C TRP A 112 5.02 -10.67 4.38
N LEU A 113 5.71 -10.18 3.34
CA LEU A 113 5.88 -8.74 3.16
C LEU A 113 4.56 -8.03 2.87
N GLY A 114 3.61 -8.76 2.27
CA GLY A 114 2.35 -8.23 1.80
C GLY A 114 2.47 -7.61 0.41
N ALA A 115 1.32 -7.56 -0.26
CA ALA A 115 1.11 -6.74 -1.44
C ALA A 115 1.19 -5.25 -1.12
N ARG A 116 1.07 -4.89 0.16
CA ARG A 116 1.23 -3.55 0.72
C ARG A 116 1.94 -3.66 2.05
N ASN A 117 2.70 -2.64 2.42
CA ASN A 117 3.34 -2.55 3.73
C ASN A 117 3.24 -1.10 4.27
N MET A 118 4.23 -0.64 5.05
CA MET A 118 4.23 0.67 5.72
C MET A 118 4.10 1.90 4.80
N GLN A 119 4.17 1.74 3.47
CA GLN A 119 4.01 2.85 2.53
C GLN A 119 2.55 3.32 2.54
N ALA A 120 2.31 4.49 3.13
CA ALA A 120 0.96 5.02 3.22
C ALA A 120 0.39 5.38 1.83
N THR A 121 -0.91 5.15 1.69
CA THR A 121 -1.70 5.66 0.57
C THR A 121 -1.82 7.17 0.66
N SER A 122 -2.25 7.77 -0.45
CA SER A 122 -2.69 9.17 -0.47
C SER A 122 -4.06 9.25 -1.13
N TYR A 123 -4.84 10.25 -0.73
CA TYR A 123 -6.22 10.42 -1.15
C TYR A 123 -6.43 11.84 -1.67
N ASN A 124 -7.14 11.98 -2.79
CA ASN A 124 -7.60 13.27 -3.26
C ASN A 124 -9.11 13.41 -2.96
N PRO A 125 -9.52 14.31 -2.06
CA PRO A 125 -10.91 14.49 -1.68
C PRO A 125 -11.76 15.12 -2.77
N ASP A 126 -11.21 15.75 -3.80
CA ASP A 126 -12.00 16.32 -4.90
C ASP A 126 -12.42 15.22 -5.87
N THR A 127 -11.45 14.44 -6.35
CA THR A 127 -11.65 13.34 -7.30
C THR A 127 -12.15 12.05 -6.64
N LYS A 128 -12.07 11.95 -5.30
CA LYS A 128 -12.37 10.74 -4.51
C LYS A 128 -11.45 9.57 -4.83
N MET A 129 -10.27 9.84 -5.38
CA MET A 129 -9.29 8.85 -5.77
C MET A 129 -8.34 8.51 -4.62
N LEU A 130 -8.15 7.21 -4.38
CA LEU A 130 -7.17 6.65 -3.47
C LEU A 130 -6.01 6.06 -4.28
N TYR A 131 -4.78 6.47 -3.98
CA TYR A 131 -3.57 6.03 -4.67
C TYR A 131 -2.77 5.09 -3.79
N ILE A 132 -2.64 3.84 -4.23
CA ILE A 132 -2.23 2.72 -3.40
C ILE A 132 -0.88 2.19 -3.89
N PRO A 133 0.18 2.25 -3.05
CA PRO A 133 1.44 1.62 -3.35
C PRO A 133 1.34 0.11 -3.13
N ILE A 134 1.73 -0.66 -4.12
CA ILE A 134 1.68 -2.12 -4.12
C ILE A 134 3.05 -2.71 -4.48
N SER A 135 3.41 -3.79 -3.80
CA SER A 135 4.46 -4.73 -4.17
C SER A 135 3.81 -6.00 -4.71
N ASP A 136 4.23 -6.47 -5.88
CA ASP A 136 3.71 -7.71 -6.45
C ASP A 136 4.57 -8.89 -6.01
N THR A 137 4.22 -9.52 -4.89
CA THR A 137 5.08 -10.53 -4.26
C THR A 137 4.31 -11.73 -3.73
N CYS A 138 4.61 -12.91 -4.26
CA CYS A 138 4.14 -14.23 -3.82
C CYS A 138 5.33 -15.16 -3.56
N LEU A 139 5.06 -16.37 -3.07
CA LEU A 139 6.02 -17.48 -3.11
C LEU A 139 5.61 -18.50 -4.19
N ASP A 140 6.55 -18.87 -5.06
CA ASP A 140 6.35 -19.89 -6.08
C ASP A 140 6.10 -21.27 -5.47
N ASP A 141 5.13 -22.01 -6.04
CA ASP A 141 4.72 -23.35 -5.58
C ASP A 141 5.84 -24.40 -5.64
N ASN A 142 6.75 -24.29 -6.61
CA ASN A 142 7.72 -25.32 -6.94
C ASN A 142 9.10 -25.02 -6.36
N THR A 143 9.51 -23.75 -6.36
CA THR A 143 10.85 -23.33 -5.95
C THR A 143 10.86 -22.70 -4.56
N GLY A 144 9.71 -22.18 -4.09
CA GLY A 144 9.65 -21.36 -2.89
C GLY A 144 10.38 -20.02 -3.02
N GLU A 145 10.78 -19.63 -4.24
CA GLU A 145 11.35 -18.31 -4.51
C GLU A 145 10.25 -17.25 -4.65
N ARG A 146 10.61 -15.98 -4.50
CA ARG A 146 9.66 -14.87 -4.65
C ARG A 146 9.29 -14.68 -6.12
N TRP A 147 8.01 -14.41 -6.37
CA TRP A 147 7.39 -14.37 -7.70
C TRP A 147 6.26 -13.31 -7.78
N GLN A 148 5.76 -12.98 -8.98
CA GLN A 148 4.63 -12.06 -9.21
C GLN A 148 3.30 -12.80 -9.39
N LYS A 149 2.19 -12.34 -8.77
CA LYS A 149 0.91 -13.08 -8.76
C LYS A 149 0.42 -13.50 -10.16
N TYR A 150 0.59 -12.63 -11.16
CA TYR A 150 0.29 -12.90 -12.57
C TYR A 150 1.58 -12.86 -13.40
N PRO A 151 2.27 -13.99 -13.50
CA PRO A 151 3.61 -14.12 -14.06
C PRO A 151 3.54 -14.30 -15.57
N ASP A 152 3.91 -13.28 -16.32
CA ASP A 152 4.11 -13.35 -17.75
C ASP A 152 5.21 -12.39 -18.19
N ASP A 153 5.52 -12.36 -19.48
CA ASP A 153 6.56 -11.49 -20.03
C ASP A 153 6.28 -9.99 -19.78
N SER A 154 5.02 -9.59 -19.56
CA SER A 154 4.62 -8.21 -19.28
C SER A 154 4.82 -7.80 -17.82
N THR A 155 4.83 -8.76 -16.88
CA THR A 155 5.02 -8.50 -15.44
C THR A 155 6.42 -8.84 -14.94
N LYS A 156 7.19 -9.60 -15.73
CA LYS A 156 8.54 -10.05 -15.40
C LYS A 156 9.46 -8.90 -15.00
N GLY A 157 9.91 -8.93 -13.75
CA GLY A 157 10.81 -7.91 -13.19
C GLY A 157 10.14 -6.60 -12.79
N SER A 158 8.82 -6.48 -12.93
CA SER A 158 8.02 -5.34 -12.48
C SER A 158 7.39 -5.62 -11.13
N TRP A 159 8.10 -5.27 -10.06
CA TRP A 159 7.72 -5.58 -8.67
C TRP A 159 6.87 -4.49 -8.01
N GLY A 160 6.86 -3.27 -8.54
CA GLY A 160 6.07 -2.17 -8.01
C GLY A 160 4.83 -1.91 -8.85
N ILE A 161 3.70 -1.66 -8.18
CA ILE A 161 2.47 -1.22 -8.81
C ILE A 161 1.95 0.01 -8.05
N ILE A 162 1.45 1.01 -8.77
CA ILE A 162 0.53 2.01 -8.21
C ILE A 162 -0.85 1.72 -8.77
N LYS A 163 -1.84 1.55 -7.91
CA LYS A 163 -3.25 1.44 -8.31
C LYS A 163 -3.99 2.71 -7.86
N ALA A 164 -4.76 3.31 -8.76
CA ALA A 164 -5.64 4.42 -8.44
C ALA A 164 -7.09 3.92 -8.40
N VAL A 165 -7.73 4.06 -7.25
CA VAL A 165 -9.07 3.53 -6.98
C VAL A 165 -10.04 4.67 -6.76
N ASN A 166 -11.17 4.67 -7.47
CA ASN A 166 -12.26 5.59 -7.15
C ASN A 166 -13.04 5.04 -5.96
N LEU A 167 -13.05 5.73 -4.82
CA LEU A 167 -13.72 5.23 -3.62
C LEU A 167 -15.25 5.30 -3.66
N GLN A 168 -15.84 5.94 -4.68
CA GLN A 168 -17.30 5.92 -4.88
C GLN A 168 -17.73 4.66 -5.64
N THR A 169 -16.99 4.25 -6.67
CA THR A 169 -17.31 3.06 -7.47
C THR A 169 -16.58 1.81 -6.96
N GLN A 170 -15.52 2.00 -6.17
CA GLN A 170 -14.62 0.95 -5.67
C GLN A 170 -13.82 0.26 -6.78
N GLU A 171 -13.69 0.91 -7.93
CA GLU A 171 -13.00 0.38 -9.10
C GLU A 171 -11.60 0.94 -9.24
N VAL A 172 -10.68 0.11 -9.73
CA VAL A 172 -9.37 0.55 -10.20
C VAL A 172 -9.57 1.29 -11.52
N ILE A 173 -9.25 2.58 -11.53
CA ILE A 173 -9.37 3.45 -12.71
C ILE A 173 -8.15 3.30 -13.61
N TRP A 174 -6.97 3.23 -13.01
CA TRP A 174 -5.73 2.93 -13.70
C TRP A 174 -4.73 2.26 -12.77
N GLU A 175 -3.79 1.56 -13.36
CA GLU A 175 -2.61 1.05 -12.67
C GLU A 175 -1.34 1.30 -13.47
N GLN A 176 -0.21 1.44 -12.77
CA GLN A 176 1.10 1.58 -13.37
C GLN A 176 2.08 0.62 -12.73
N ARG A 177 2.72 -0.21 -13.56
CA ARG A 177 3.80 -1.11 -13.15
C ARG A 177 5.16 -0.44 -13.31
N GLN A 178 6.09 -0.80 -12.43
CA GLN A 178 7.50 -0.42 -12.54
C GLN A 178 8.42 -1.47 -11.91
N THR A 179 9.68 -1.50 -12.37
CA THR A 179 10.72 -2.40 -11.84
C THR A 179 10.93 -2.19 -10.34
N GLY A 180 11.11 -0.94 -9.93
CA GLY A 180 11.29 -0.56 -8.54
C GLY A 180 10.01 -0.70 -7.71
N PRO A 181 9.95 -1.63 -6.74
CA PRO A 181 8.83 -1.69 -5.81
C PRO A 181 8.73 -0.42 -4.96
N GLN A 182 7.51 -0.04 -4.62
CA GLN A 182 7.27 1.14 -3.79
C GLN A 182 7.91 0.96 -2.42
N SER A 183 8.61 1.99 -1.97
CA SER A 183 9.28 1.98 -0.67
C SER A 183 9.05 3.25 0.14
N SER A 184 8.40 4.25 -0.46
CA SER A 184 7.97 5.51 0.14
C SER A 184 6.45 5.57 0.19
N ALA A 185 5.88 6.34 1.12
CA ALA A 185 4.47 6.72 1.04
C ALA A 185 4.22 7.60 -0.19
N ASN A 186 2.96 7.63 -0.62
CA ASN A 186 2.49 8.52 -1.68
C ASN A 186 2.15 9.90 -1.13
N LEU A 187 2.27 10.95 -1.94
CA LEU A 187 1.80 12.30 -1.63
C LEU A 187 1.01 12.86 -2.81
N THR A 188 -0.27 13.16 -2.60
CA THR A 188 -1.12 13.90 -3.54
C THR A 188 -1.13 15.39 -3.24
N THR A 189 -1.35 16.19 -4.27
CA THR A 189 -1.62 17.64 -4.16
C THR A 189 -2.94 18.01 -4.84
N ASP A 190 -3.46 19.19 -4.53
CA ASP A 190 -4.62 19.81 -5.19
C ASP A 190 -4.38 20.15 -6.67
N ALA A 191 -3.11 20.32 -7.06
CA ALA A 191 -2.70 20.51 -8.46
C ALA A 191 -2.82 19.26 -9.34
N GLY A 192 -3.33 18.14 -8.82
CA GLY A 192 -3.45 16.90 -9.59
C GLY A 192 -2.13 16.12 -9.73
N LEU A 193 -1.13 16.38 -8.87
CA LEU A 193 0.14 15.65 -8.88
C LEU A 193 0.16 14.56 -7.83
N LEU A 194 0.72 13.40 -8.18
CA LEU A 194 0.99 12.27 -7.29
C LEU A 194 2.50 12.04 -7.22
N PHE A 195 3.10 12.28 -6.06
CA PHE A 195 4.50 11.96 -5.81
C PHE A 195 4.64 10.54 -5.26
N ILE A 196 5.52 9.76 -5.89
CA ILE A 196 5.83 8.37 -5.50
C ILE A 196 7.34 8.16 -5.40
N GLY A 197 7.73 7.17 -4.60
CA GLY A 197 9.14 6.85 -4.37
C GLY A 197 9.41 5.35 -4.28
N SER A 198 10.40 4.89 -5.03
CA SER A 198 10.69 3.47 -5.20
C SER A 198 12.08 3.05 -4.75
N THR A 199 12.22 1.74 -4.59
CA THR A 199 13.44 1.10 -4.08
C THR A 199 14.62 1.30 -5.03
N ASP A 200 14.40 1.41 -6.33
CA ASP A 200 15.45 1.67 -7.35
C ASP A 200 15.91 3.14 -7.44
N ARG A 201 15.48 3.95 -6.45
CA ARG A 201 15.86 5.33 -6.16
C ARG A 201 15.16 6.38 -7.01
N TRP A 202 14.09 6.02 -7.72
CA TRP A 202 13.30 7.00 -8.46
C TRP A 202 12.31 7.71 -7.54
N PHE A 203 12.38 9.05 -7.57
CA PHE A 203 11.32 9.93 -7.10
C PHE A 203 10.60 10.47 -8.32
N LYS A 204 9.28 10.28 -8.39
CA LYS A 204 8.48 10.63 -9.57
C LYS A 204 7.29 11.48 -9.17
N ALA A 205 6.87 12.38 -10.06
CA ALA A 205 5.59 13.06 -10.01
C ALA A 205 4.76 12.59 -11.20
N LEU A 206 3.56 12.08 -10.90
CA LEU A 206 2.62 11.53 -11.87
C LEU A 206 1.39 12.44 -11.97
N ASP A 207 0.74 12.42 -13.13
CA ASP A 207 -0.63 12.92 -13.28
C ASP A 207 -1.59 12.01 -12.49
N GLN A 208 -2.43 12.60 -11.63
CA GLN A 208 -3.36 11.86 -10.79
C GLN A 208 -4.50 11.18 -11.55
N ALA A 209 -4.88 11.69 -12.71
CA ALA A 209 -5.99 11.18 -13.50
C ALA A 209 -5.56 10.03 -14.43
N THR A 210 -4.32 10.05 -14.93
CA THR A 210 -3.84 9.10 -15.94
C THR A 210 -2.72 8.17 -15.46
N GLY A 211 -1.99 8.55 -14.40
CA GLY A 211 -0.77 7.86 -13.98
C GLY A 211 0.46 8.14 -14.85
N GLU A 212 0.36 9.09 -15.80
CA GLU A 212 1.48 9.50 -16.65
C GLU A 212 2.60 10.12 -15.81
N VAL A 213 3.86 9.72 -16.06
CA VAL A 213 5.02 10.32 -15.40
C VAL A 213 5.31 11.69 -16.01
N LEU A 214 5.08 12.75 -15.23
CA LEU A 214 5.33 14.13 -15.64
C LEU A 214 6.75 14.59 -15.31
N TRP A 215 7.33 14.04 -14.26
CA TRP A 215 8.70 14.33 -13.83
C TRP A 215 9.29 13.17 -13.05
N GLU A 216 10.60 12.95 -13.18
CA GLU A 216 11.32 11.99 -12.37
C GLU A 216 12.77 12.40 -12.11
N ARG A 217 13.29 11.95 -10.97
CA ARG A 217 14.70 12.09 -10.60
C ARG A 217 15.17 10.86 -9.85
N ARG A 218 16.32 10.33 -10.27
CA ARG A 218 17.02 9.30 -9.50
C ARG A 218 17.83 9.94 -8.38
N LEU A 219 17.59 9.50 -7.15
CA LEU A 219 18.24 10.00 -5.94
C LEU A 219 19.45 9.14 -5.56
N ASP A 220 20.14 9.54 -4.49
CA ASP A 220 21.35 8.89 -4.01
C ASP A 220 21.08 7.49 -3.45
N ASN A 221 20.00 7.31 -2.69
CA ASN A 221 19.61 6.05 -2.04
C ASN A 221 18.10 5.76 -2.22
N ALA A 222 17.62 4.61 -1.72
CA ALA A 222 16.21 4.23 -1.83
C ALA A 222 15.33 5.22 -1.07
N LEU A 223 14.14 5.50 -1.61
CA LEU A 223 13.16 6.34 -0.94
C LEU A 223 12.47 5.51 0.13
N ASN A 224 12.69 5.84 1.39
CA ASN A 224 12.12 5.11 2.53
C ASN A 224 11.66 6.11 3.59
N SER A 225 10.64 6.90 3.23
CA SER A 225 10.08 7.97 4.05
C SER A 225 8.67 8.35 3.59
N TYR A 226 8.12 9.40 4.18
CA TYR A 226 6.82 9.97 3.85
C TYR A 226 7.08 11.36 3.25
N PRO A 227 6.89 11.55 1.94
CA PRO A 227 7.12 12.85 1.31
C PRO A 227 6.11 13.86 1.86
N VAL A 228 6.59 15.08 2.07
CA VAL A 228 5.77 16.21 2.54
C VAL A 228 5.91 17.38 1.59
N THR A 229 4.88 18.22 1.54
CA THR A 229 4.95 19.52 0.87
C THR A 229 4.63 20.64 1.84
N TYR A 230 5.30 21.78 1.67
CA TYR A 230 5.16 22.95 2.53
C TYR A 230 5.48 24.22 1.75
N ARG A 231 5.23 25.39 2.34
CA ARG A 231 5.49 26.69 1.72
C ARG A 231 6.37 27.56 2.63
N VAL A 232 7.36 28.22 2.04
CA VAL A 232 8.21 29.24 2.69
C VAL A 232 8.23 30.46 1.77
N ASP A 233 7.91 31.63 2.31
CA ASP A 233 7.92 32.91 1.57
C ASP A 233 7.21 32.86 0.20
N GLY A 234 6.04 32.21 0.18
CA GLY A 234 5.23 32.07 -1.04
C GLY A 234 5.64 30.93 -1.97
N ARG A 235 6.82 30.33 -1.80
CA ARG A 235 7.33 29.23 -2.64
C ARG A 235 7.02 27.87 -2.03
N GLN A 236 6.46 26.97 -2.84
CA GLN A 236 6.17 25.59 -2.44
C GLN A 236 7.40 24.69 -2.61
N TYR A 237 7.60 23.82 -1.63
CA TYR A 237 8.66 22.83 -1.59
C TYR A 237 8.07 21.44 -1.41
N VAL A 238 8.75 20.44 -1.93
CA VAL A 238 8.48 19.01 -1.68
C VAL A 238 9.74 18.41 -1.09
N ALA A 239 9.63 17.76 0.07
CA ALA A 239 10.75 17.13 0.74
C ALA A 239 10.52 15.63 0.89
N VAL A 240 11.59 14.85 0.69
CA VAL A 240 11.59 13.39 0.83
C VAL A 240 12.96 12.93 1.31
N ALA A 241 12.99 11.92 2.19
CA ALA A 241 14.23 11.36 2.67
C ALA A 241 14.55 10.01 1.99
N THR A 242 15.83 9.84 1.67
CA THR A 242 16.41 8.58 1.21
C THR A 242 17.23 7.94 2.33
N ASN A 243 17.27 6.60 2.40
CA ASN A 243 18.14 5.85 3.30
C ASN A 243 18.29 4.39 2.85
N SER A 244 19.08 3.59 3.58
CA SER A 244 19.29 2.15 3.28
C SER A 244 18.06 1.26 3.49
N GLY A 245 16.96 1.80 4.00
CA GLY A 245 15.68 1.12 4.05
C GLY A 245 15.45 0.21 5.26
N GLY A 246 14.16 -0.03 5.55
CA GLY A 246 13.70 -1.03 6.52
C GLY A 246 13.72 -2.45 5.95
N ILE A 247 13.01 -3.36 6.63
CA ILE A 247 12.92 -4.76 6.18
C ILE A 247 12.31 -4.87 4.78
N HIS A 248 11.25 -4.10 4.49
CA HIS A 248 10.60 -4.06 3.18
C HIS A 248 11.58 -3.73 2.05
N THR A 249 12.25 -2.58 2.14
CA THR A 249 13.23 -2.14 1.14
C THR A 249 14.37 -3.14 0.96
N ARG A 250 14.89 -3.73 2.05
CA ARG A 250 15.99 -4.70 1.99
C ARG A 250 15.59 -6.02 1.33
N THR A 251 14.37 -6.50 1.58
CA THR A 251 13.89 -7.73 0.94
C THR A 251 13.55 -7.45 -0.53
N MET A 252 12.85 -6.34 -0.80
CA MET A 252 12.43 -5.98 -2.15
C MET A 252 13.57 -5.61 -3.08
N LYS A 253 14.65 -4.99 -2.59
CA LYS A 253 15.84 -4.77 -3.43
C LYS A 253 16.48 -6.10 -3.86
N SER A 254 16.44 -7.13 -3.01
CA SER A 254 16.99 -8.45 -3.35
C SER A 254 16.12 -9.12 -4.40
N ALA A 255 14.80 -9.11 -4.22
CA ALA A 255 13.85 -9.67 -5.18
C ALA A 255 13.94 -9.01 -6.56
N ALA A 256 14.10 -7.68 -6.58
CA ALA A 256 14.20 -6.91 -7.81
C ALA A 256 15.63 -6.80 -8.40
N GLY A 257 16.64 -7.45 -7.78
CA GLY A 257 18.03 -7.34 -8.25
C GLY A 257 18.62 -5.92 -8.19
N ILE A 258 18.15 -5.09 -7.25
CA ILE A 258 18.53 -3.68 -7.10
C ILE A 258 19.73 -3.55 -6.15
N THR A 259 20.81 -2.97 -6.66
CA THR A 259 21.96 -2.57 -5.83
C THR A 259 21.76 -1.16 -5.26
N LEU A 260 21.79 -1.06 -3.93
CA LEU A 260 21.77 0.20 -3.20
C LEU A 260 23.15 0.53 -2.61
N PRO A 261 23.47 1.81 -2.38
CA PRO A 261 24.61 2.19 -1.55
C PRO A 261 24.58 1.51 -0.17
N VAL A 262 25.76 1.25 0.39
CA VAL A 262 25.91 0.53 1.67
C VAL A 262 25.30 1.32 2.85
N ALA A 263 25.46 2.63 2.84
CA ALA A 263 24.94 3.54 3.87
C ALA A 263 24.67 4.92 3.28
N GLY A 264 23.98 5.76 4.04
CA GLY A 264 23.68 7.15 3.69
C GLY A 264 22.22 7.47 3.93
N ALA A 265 21.96 8.67 4.47
CA ALA A 265 20.63 9.23 4.60
C ALA A 265 20.68 10.69 4.15
N THR A 266 19.78 11.08 3.26
CA THR A 266 19.75 12.42 2.68
C THR A 266 18.31 12.93 2.67
N LEU A 267 18.11 14.17 3.10
CA LEU A 267 16.87 14.90 2.89
C LEU A 267 16.97 15.66 1.57
N TRP A 268 16.17 15.26 0.59
CA TRP A 268 16.04 15.96 -0.68
C TRP A 268 14.90 16.96 -0.58
N VAL A 269 15.12 18.18 -1.07
CA VAL A 269 14.11 19.23 -1.14
C VAL A 269 14.05 19.77 -2.57
N PHE A 270 12.86 19.77 -3.14
CA PHE A 270 12.57 20.19 -4.50
C PHE A 270 11.67 21.42 -4.49
N ALA A 271 11.90 22.32 -5.43
CA ALA A 271 11.01 23.43 -5.76
C ALA A 271 11.16 23.75 -7.26
N LEU A 272 10.16 24.40 -7.84
CA LEU A 272 10.30 24.99 -9.17
C LEU A 272 11.44 26.03 -9.18
N PRO A 273 12.13 26.24 -10.31
CA PRO A 273 13.08 27.34 -10.47
C PRO A 273 12.46 28.70 -10.15
N GLU A 274 13.32 29.69 -9.91
CA GLU A 274 12.91 31.11 -9.77
C GLU A 274 12.53 31.72 -11.12
#